data_AF-A0A1Y5PGT2-F1
#
_entry.id   AF-A0A1Y5PGT2-F1
#
_cell.length_a   1.000
_cell.length_b   1.000
_cell.length_c   1.000
_cell.angle_alpha   90.00
_cell.angle_beta   90.00
_cell.angle_gamma   90.00
#
_symmetry.space_group_name_H-M   'P 1'
#
loop_
_entity.id
_entity.type
_entity.pdbx_description
1 polymer ?
#
loop_
_entity_poly.entity_id
_entity_poly.type
_entity_poly.pdbx_seq_one_letter_code
_entity_poly.pdbx_strand_id
1 'polypeptide(L)'
;MGQDQVSTLITVAIPHPATLKPSPRKLWGARHFAAFKLPGAANRFGRNDFEALPAIYRRWSPTWSPPAEEFDAVRECFASPGSLDAAFGYYRKLSPFPSPSLKARITVPTIVFAGLDDPVAEVSDYRRAARMFLGDYRIEEVPGGHFMHREHPEVFAERVLRHL
;
A
#
# COMPACT_ATOMS: atom_id res chain seq x y z
N MET A 1 -19.41 0.84 5.75
CA MET A 1 -19.95 0.30 4.48
C MET A 1 -19.93 -1.21 4.58
N GLY A 2 -21.05 -1.87 4.33
CA GLY A 2 -21.14 -3.34 4.31
C GLY A 2 -20.72 -3.91 2.95
N GLN A 3 -20.46 -5.22 2.88
CA GLN A 3 -20.12 -5.87 1.60
C GLN A 3 -21.27 -5.78 0.59
N ASP A 4 -22.53 -5.74 1.06
CA ASP A 4 -23.74 -5.62 0.23
C ASP A 4 -23.87 -4.28 -0.52
N GLN A 5 -22.99 -3.33 -0.23
CA GLN A 5 -22.94 -2.01 -0.87
C GLN A 5 -21.80 -1.87 -1.89
N VAL A 6 -21.04 -2.95 -2.12
CA VAL A 6 -19.87 -2.95 -3.00
C VAL A 6 -20.05 -4.03 -4.06
N SER A 7 -20.14 -3.64 -5.33
CA SER A 7 -20.27 -4.58 -6.46
C SER A 7 -18.95 -5.27 -6.80
N THR A 8 -17.85 -4.53 -6.72
CA THR A 8 -16.48 -4.99 -7.02
C THR A 8 -15.48 -4.27 -6.11
N LEU A 9 -14.52 -5.01 -5.58
CA LEU A 9 -13.40 -4.47 -4.81
C LEU A 9 -12.13 -4.44 -5.66
N ILE A 10 -11.50 -3.27 -5.78
CA ILE A 10 -10.17 -3.13 -6.38
C ILE A 10 -9.19 -2.69 -5.29
N THR A 11 -8.12 -3.47 -5.09
CA THR A 11 -7.06 -3.12 -4.13
C THR A 11 -5.71 -3.04 -4.81
N VAL A 12 -4.84 -2.15 -4.35
CA VAL A 12 -3.58 -1.81 -5.00
C VAL A 12 -2.42 -2.02 -4.03
N ALA A 13 -1.34 -2.67 -4.51
CA ALA A 13 0.00 -2.71 -3.92
C ALA A 13 0.21 -3.47 -2.61
N ILE A 14 -0.86 -3.80 -1.87
CA ILE A 14 -0.75 -4.56 -0.61
C ILE A 14 -1.69 -5.78 -0.67
N PRO A 15 -1.16 -7.02 -0.57
CA PRO A 15 -1.99 -8.21 -0.48
C PRO A 15 -2.69 -8.27 0.88
N HIS A 16 -3.72 -9.13 1.01
CA HIS A 16 -4.49 -9.25 2.24
C HIS A 16 -3.58 -9.45 3.49
N PRO A 17 -3.48 -8.50 4.43
CA PRO A 17 -2.41 -8.48 5.43
C PRO A 17 -2.37 -9.69 6.36
N ALA A 18 -3.54 -10.26 6.73
CA ALA A 18 -3.62 -11.47 7.56
C ALA A 18 -2.99 -12.72 6.92
N THR A 19 -2.60 -12.64 5.64
CA THR A 19 -1.99 -13.76 4.93
C THR A 19 -0.50 -13.62 4.71
N LEU A 20 0.09 -12.47 5.06
CA LEU A 20 1.52 -12.23 4.93
C LEU A 20 2.32 -13.16 5.85
N LYS A 21 3.32 -13.84 5.28
CA LYS A 21 4.28 -14.63 6.04
C LYS A 21 5.51 -13.77 6.35
N PRO A 22 5.97 -13.70 7.60
CA PRO A 22 7.16 -12.97 7.94
C PRO A 22 8.39 -13.61 7.27
N SER A 23 9.30 -12.76 6.79
CA SER A 23 10.63 -13.14 6.35
C SER A 23 11.60 -12.01 6.74
N PRO A 24 12.92 -12.24 6.86
CA PRO A 24 13.87 -11.19 7.19
C PRO A 24 13.75 -9.97 6.26
N ARG A 25 13.61 -10.23 4.95
CA ARG A 25 13.40 -9.18 3.93
C ARG A 25 12.12 -8.38 4.16
N LYS A 26 10.99 -9.04 4.43
CA LYS A 26 9.69 -8.38 4.66
C LYS A 26 9.69 -7.61 5.98
N LEU A 27 10.29 -8.15 7.04
CA LEU A 27 10.46 -7.46 8.31
C LEU A 27 11.31 -6.20 8.15
N TRP A 28 12.40 -6.28 7.39
CA TRP A 28 13.21 -5.11 7.05
C TRP A 28 12.44 -4.07 6.23
N GLY A 29 11.72 -4.50 5.18
CA GLY A 29 10.87 -3.61 4.38
C GLY A 29 9.77 -2.92 5.21
N ALA A 30 9.22 -3.64 6.18
CA ALA A 30 8.18 -3.17 7.10
C ALA A 30 8.71 -2.39 8.32
N ARG A 31 10.02 -2.18 8.47
CA ARG A 31 10.59 -1.45 9.64
C ARG A 31 10.01 -0.05 9.88
N HIS A 32 9.46 0.58 8.83
CA HIS A 32 8.80 1.89 8.95
C HIS A 32 7.55 1.82 9.83
N PHE A 33 6.86 0.66 9.91
CA PHE A 33 5.74 0.45 10.85
C PHE A 33 6.16 0.58 12.32
N ALA A 34 7.40 0.25 12.67
CA ALA A 34 7.94 0.48 14.01
C ALA A 34 8.40 1.93 14.17
N ALA A 35 9.17 2.45 13.21
CA ALA A 35 9.75 3.79 13.27
C ALA A 35 8.68 4.91 13.32
N PHE A 36 7.54 4.72 12.66
CA PHE A 36 6.45 5.70 12.59
C PHE A 36 5.51 5.65 13.80
N LYS A 37 5.65 4.67 14.70
CA LYS A 37 4.95 4.66 15.99
C LYS A 37 5.62 5.55 17.04
N LEU A 38 6.90 5.89 16.85
CA LEU A 38 7.68 6.60 17.85
C LEU A 38 7.19 8.05 18.03
N PRO A 39 7.27 8.60 19.25
CA PRO A 39 6.98 10.02 19.50
C PRO A 39 7.76 10.93 18.56
N GLY A 40 7.11 11.95 18.02
CA GLY A 40 7.73 12.91 17.10
C GLY A 40 8.05 12.37 15.69
N ALA A 41 7.61 11.15 15.34
CA ALA A 41 7.87 10.58 14.01
C ALA A 41 7.26 11.42 12.87
N ALA A 42 6.05 11.98 13.08
CA ALA A 42 5.41 12.92 12.17
C ALA A 42 6.28 14.17 11.95
N ASN A 43 6.70 14.83 13.04
CA ASN A 43 7.58 16.00 12.97
C ASN A 43 8.90 15.69 12.27
N ARG A 44 9.49 14.50 12.51
CA ARG A 44 10.72 14.06 11.84
C ARG A 44 10.51 13.85 10.33
N PHE A 45 9.36 13.32 9.94
CA PHE A 45 9.01 13.11 8.53
C PHE A 45 8.81 14.44 7.80
N GLY A 46 8.22 15.44 8.45
CA GLY A 46 8.02 16.78 7.89
C GLY A 46 9.25 17.70 7.94
N ARG A 47 10.42 17.24 8.38
CA ARG A 47 11.63 18.08 8.44
C ARG A 47 12.08 18.48 7.03
N ASN A 48 12.65 19.68 6.92
CA ASN A 48 13.26 20.21 5.71
C ASN A 48 12.36 20.05 4.48
N ASP A 49 11.08 20.43 4.61
CA ASP A 49 10.08 20.28 3.56
C ASP A 49 9.99 18.85 3.00
N PHE A 50 9.83 17.87 3.90
CA PHE A 50 9.66 16.45 3.56
C PHE A 50 10.82 15.85 2.74
N GLU A 51 12.06 16.25 3.04
CA GLU A 51 13.28 15.79 2.35
C GLU A 51 13.43 14.25 2.23
N ALA A 52 12.74 13.50 3.09
CA ALA A 52 12.76 12.04 3.11
C ALA A 52 11.91 11.37 2.01
N LEU A 53 11.03 12.11 1.31
CA LEU A 53 10.11 11.54 0.31
C LEU A 53 10.82 10.77 -0.81
N PRO A 54 11.87 11.31 -1.48
CA PRO A 54 12.56 10.58 -2.54
C PRO A 54 13.14 9.26 -2.06
N ALA A 55 13.70 9.22 -0.85
CA ALA A 55 14.27 8.01 -0.27
C ALA A 55 13.19 6.96 0.08
N ILE A 56 11.98 7.39 0.46
CA ILE A 56 10.86 6.48 0.71
C ILE A 56 10.33 5.91 -0.59
N TYR A 57 10.13 6.75 -1.60
CA TYR A 57 9.65 6.32 -2.92
C TYR A 57 10.63 5.33 -3.54
N ARG A 58 11.92 5.66 -3.60
CA ARG A 58 12.96 4.74 -4.11
C ARG A 58 13.01 3.41 -3.35
N ARG A 59 12.70 3.40 -2.04
CA ARG A 59 12.66 2.15 -1.27
C ARG A 59 11.49 1.26 -1.67
N TRP A 60 10.37 1.84 -2.06
CA TRP A 60 9.14 1.11 -2.40
C TRP A 60 8.98 0.86 -3.91
N SER A 61 9.62 1.67 -4.73
CA SER A 61 9.68 1.59 -6.20
C SER A 61 11.12 1.80 -6.67
N PRO A 62 11.98 0.77 -6.57
CA PRO A 62 13.42 0.93 -6.78
C PRO A 62 13.83 1.24 -8.23
N THR A 63 12.96 0.93 -9.19
CA THR A 63 13.13 1.18 -10.62
C THR A 63 12.54 2.53 -11.06
N TRP A 64 11.81 3.22 -10.17
CA TRP A 64 11.16 4.49 -10.48
C TRP A 64 12.00 5.68 -10.04
N SER A 65 12.19 6.62 -10.96
CA SER A 65 12.81 7.92 -10.70
C SER A 65 11.87 9.02 -11.18
N PRO A 66 10.86 9.38 -10.37
CA PRO A 66 9.94 10.45 -10.75
C PRO A 66 10.63 11.81 -10.76
N PRO A 67 10.11 12.77 -11.52
CA PRO A 67 10.57 14.15 -11.43
C PRO A 67 10.19 14.75 -10.05
N ALA A 68 10.85 15.85 -9.67
CA ALA A 68 10.73 16.39 -8.31
C ALA A 68 9.30 16.85 -7.97
N GLU A 69 8.55 17.32 -8.97
CA GLU A 69 7.17 17.74 -8.85
C GLU A 69 6.19 16.62 -8.44
N GLU A 70 6.57 15.35 -8.62
CA GLU A 70 5.76 14.21 -8.14
C GLU A 70 5.52 14.27 -6.63
N PHE A 71 6.45 14.88 -5.89
CA PHE A 71 6.37 14.99 -4.43
C PHE A 71 5.52 16.17 -3.98
N ASP A 72 5.22 17.15 -4.84
CA ASP A 72 4.59 18.40 -4.42
C ASP A 72 3.18 18.18 -3.89
N ALA A 73 2.40 17.30 -4.53
CA ALA A 73 1.08 16.92 -4.03
C ALA A 73 1.16 16.24 -2.65
N VAL A 74 2.21 15.44 -2.40
CA VAL A 74 2.41 14.79 -1.10
C VAL A 74 2.79 15.79 -0.03
N ARG A 75 3.67 16.75 -0.37
CA ARG A 75 4.05 17.85 0.53
C ARG A 75 2.83 18.69 0.90
N GLU A 76 2.03 19.07 -0.09
CA GLU A 76 0.80 19.84 0.13
C GLU A 76 -0.19 19.07 1.02
N CYS A 77 -0.43 17.79 0.74
CA CYS A 77 -1.30 16.97 1.58
C CYS A 77 -0.84 16.89 3.04
N PHE A 78 0.47 16.88 3.30
CA PHE A 78 1.03 16.78 4.65
C PHE A 78 1.46 18.11 5.26
N ALA A 79 1.35 19.23 4.54
CA ALA A 79 1.66 20.57 5.04
C ALA A 79 0.77 20.94 6.24
N SER A 80 -0.47 20.46 6.25
CA SER A 80 -1.35 20.55 7.43
C SER A 80 -0.87 19.61 8.55
N PRO A 81 -0.54 20.13 9.75
CA PRO A 81 -0.10 19.30 10.87
C PRO A 81 -1.12 18.22 11.26
N GLY A 82 -2.42 18.51 11.12
CA GLY A 82 -3.48 17.54 11.41
C GLY A 82 -3.50 16.37 10.41
N SER A 83 -3.26 16.65 9.13
CA SER A 83 -3.16 15.62 8.09
C SER A 83 -1.94 14.72 8.30
N LEU A 84 -0.78 15.33 8.54
CA LEU A 84 0.46 14.59 8.82
C LEU A 84 0.34 13.75 10.10
N ASP A 85 -0.20 14.31 11.19
CA ASP A 85 -0.37 13.53 12.40
C ASP A 85 -1.39 12.38 12.23
N ALA A 86 -2.48 12.60 11.49
CA ALA A 86 -3.47 11.56 11.19
C ALA A 86 -2.85 10.38 10.41
N ALA A 87 -2.00 10.66 9.41
CA ALA A 87 -1.28 9.63 8.66
C ALA A 87 -0.42 8.75 9.60
N PHE A 88 0.27 9.36 10.56
CA PHE A 88 1.05 8.65 11.57
C PHE A 88 0.17 7.95 12.62
N GLY A 89 -1.04 8.44 12.84
CA GLY A 89 -2.07 7.84 13.67
C GLY A 89 -2.42 6.40 13.27
N TYR A 90 -2.46 6.10 11.97
CA TYR A 90 -2.66 4.73 11.46
C TYR A 90 -1.57 3.78 11.97
N TYR A 91 -0.30 4.19 11.92
CA TYR A 91 0.80 3.39 12.45
C TYR A 91 0.68 3.22 13.97
N ARG A 92 0.40 4.29 14.71
CA ARG A 92 0.23 4.24 16.17
C ARG A 92 -0.89 3.29 16.61
N LYS A 93 -1.99 3.22 15.85
CA LYS A 93 -3.13 2.34 16.13
C LYS A 93 -3.00 0.93 15.56
N LEU A 94 -2.02 0.66 14.70
CA LEU A 94 -1.84 -0.66 14.13
C LEU A 94 -1.47 -1.69 15.21
N SER A 95 -2.36 -2.67 15.42
CA SER A 95 -2.11 -3.83 16.27
C SER A 95 -1.28 -4.88 15.53
N PRO A 96 -0.32 -5.57 16.19
CA PRO A 96 0.34 -6.74 15.62
C PRO A 96 -0.61 -7.93 15.49
N PHE A 97 -1.74 -7.91 16.21
CA PHE A 97 -2.76 -8.96 16.13
C PHE A 97 -3.85 -8.56 15.13
N PRO A 98 -4.20 -9.44 14.17
CA PRO A 98 -5.25 -9.17 13.21
C PRO A 98 -6.61 -9.05 13.93
N SER A 99 -7.32 -7.96 13.65
CA SER A 99 -8.69 -7.74 14.14
C SER A 99 -9.65 -8.82 13.63
N PRO A 100 -10.82 -9.02 14.27
CA PRO A 100 -11.86 -9.89 13.75
C PRO A 100 -12.27 -9.54 12.31
N SER A 101 -12.37 -8.25 11.99
CA SER A 101 -12.67 -7.78 10.63
C SER A 101 -11.62 -8.22 9.61
N LEU A 102 -10.33 -8.23 9.98
CA LEU A 102 -9.25 -8.70 9.12
C LEU A 102 -9.21 -10.23 8.97
N LYS A 103 -10.03 -10.97 9.73
CA LYS A 103 -10.17 -12.43 9.59
C LYS A 103 -11.44 -12.81 8.82
N ALA A 104 -12.38 -11.89 8.67
CA ALA A 104 -13.60 -12.12 7.90
C ALA A 104 -13.23 -12.36 6.43
N ARG A 105 -13.91 -13.33 5.79
CA ARG A 105 -13.73 -13.56 4.37
C ARG A 105 -14.53 -12.55 3.56
N ILE A 106 -13.98 -12.18 2.41
CA ILE A 106 -14.55 -11.19 1.48
C ILE A 106 -15.32 -11.94 0.40
N THR A 107 -16.61 -11.65 0.24
CA THR A 107 -17.50 -12.33 -0.72
C THR A 107 -17.64 -11.58 -2.03
N VAL A 108 -17.33 -10.29 -2.07
CA VAL A 108 -17.42 -9.48 -3.29
C VAL A 108 -16.31 -9.86 -4.29
N PRO A 109 -16.59 -9.86 -5.61
CA PRO A 109 -15.57 -9.97 -6.64
C PRO A 109 -14.42 -8.99 -6.38
N THR A 110 -13.19 -9.50 -6.39
CA THR A 110 -12.01 -8.72 -6.02
C THR A 110 -10.92 -8.83 -7.07
N ILE A 111 -10.41 -7.67 -7.48
CA ILE A 111 -9.22 -7.53 -8.31
C ILE A 111 -8.12 -6.92 -7.45
N VAL A 112 -6.97 -7.58 -7.39
CA VAL A 112 -5.81 -7.07 -6.69
C VAL A 112 -4.71 -6.75 -7.70
N PHE A 113 -4.10 -5.59 -7.56
CA PHE A 113 -2.99 -5.16 -8.40
C PHE A 113 -1.67 -5.36 -7.68
N ALA A 114 -0.75 -6.09 -8.31
CA ALA A 114 0.58 -6.39 -7.80
C ALA A 114 1.64 -5.73 -8.69
N GLY A 115 2.48 -4.88 -8.09
CA GLY A 115 3.68 -4.36 -8.74
C GLY A 115 4.76 -5.44 -8.80
N LEU A 116 5.29 -5.69 -9.99
CA LEU A 116 6.29 -6.74 -10.22
C LEU A 116 7.66 -6.43 -9.61
N ASP A 117 7.97 -5.15 -9.39
CA ASP A 117 9.23 -4.67 -8.83
C ASP A 117 9.10 -4.26 -7.34
N ASP A 118 7.96 -4.55 -6.69
CA ASP A 118 7.77 -4.24 -5.26
C ASP A 118 8.76 -5.07 -4.43
N PRO A 119 9.64 -4.43 -3.63
CA PRO A 119 10.68 -5.13 -2.91
C PRO A 119 10.17 -5.91 -1.69
N VAL A 120 8.90 -5.72 -1.30
CA VAL A 120 8.28 -6.28 -0.10
C VAL A 120 7.14 -7.25 -0.44
N ALA A 121 6.21 -6.85 -1.31
CA ALA A 121 5.02 -7.62 -1.64
C ALA A 121 5.22 -8.41 -2.94
N GLU A 122 5.40 -9.72 -2.82
CA GLU A 122 5.63 -10.60 -3.98
C GLU A 122 4.29 -11.12 -4.53
N VAL A 123 4.21 -11.42 -5.83
CA VAL A 123 3.00 -12.03 -6.45
C VAL A 123 2.53 -13.29 -5.70
N SER A 124 3.45 -14.07 -5.14
CA SER A 124 3.13 -15.26 -4.32
C SER A 124 2.33 -14.92 -3.06
N ASP A 125 2.47 -13.71 -2.50
CA ASP A 125 1.69 -13.23 -1.36
C ASP A 125 0.23 -12.97 -1.77
N TYR A 126 0.00 -12.41 -2.96
CA TYR A 126 -1.34 -12.21 -3.52
C TYR A 126 -2.01 -13.54 -3.83
N ARG A 127 -1.29 -14.48 -4.48
CA ARG A 127 -1.81 -15.85 -4.70
C ARG A 127 -2.21 -16.53 -3.39
N ARG A 128 -1.41 -16.33 -2.35
CA ARG A 128 -1.70 -16.86 -1.01
C ARG A 128 -2.86 -16.14 -0.32
N ALA A 129 -3.11 -14.87 -0.65
CA ALA A 129 -4.20 -14.07 -0.13
C ALA A 129 -5.57 -14.53 -0.64
N ALA A 130 -5.63 -15.18 -1.81
CA ALA A 130 -6.86 -15.71 -2.43
C ALA A 130 -7.76 -16.49 -1.44
N ARG A 131 -7.19 -17.21 -0.45
CA ARG A 131 -7.95 -17.96 0.57
C ARG A 131 -8.87 -17.10 1.46
N MET A 132 -8.68 -15.79 1.48
CA MET A 132 -9.51 -14.84 2.23
C MET A 132 -10.72 -14.35 1.42
N PHE A 133 -10.81 -14.74 0.16
CA PHE A 133 -11.86 -14.34 -0.76
C PHE A 133 -12.73 -15.55 -1.10
N LEU A 134 -14.04 -15.37 -0.99
CA LEU A 134 -15.06 -16.35 -1.38
C LEU A 134 -15.67 -16.03 -2.75
N GLY A 135 -15.62 -14.76 -3.16
CA GLY A 135 -15.98 -14.34 -4.52
C GLY A 135 -14.82 -14.52 -5.50
N ASP A 136 -15.08 -14.17 -6.77
CA ASP A 136 -14.06 -14.14 -7.83
C ASP A 136 -12.83 -13.35 -7.37
N TYR A 137 -11.65 -13.94 -7.53
CA TYR A 137 -10.38 -13.33 -7.15
C TYR A 137 -9.42 -13.32 -8.32
N ARG A 138 -9.04 -12.12 -8.77
CA ARG A 138 -8.12 -11.92 -9.89
C ARG A 138 -6.93 -11.10 -9.47
N ILE A 139 -5.75 -11.46 -9.97
CA ILE A 139 -4.51 -10.73 -9.76
C ILE A 139 -4.15 -10.08 -11.09
N GLU A 140 -4.02 -8.76 -11.10
CA GLU A 140 -3.43 -7.99 -12.20
C GLU A 140 -1.97 -7.70 -11.83
N GLU A 141 -1.05 -8.29 -12.59
CA GLU A 141 0.38 -8.05 -12.47
C GLU A 141 0.74 -6.84 -13.36
N VAL A 142 1.34 -5.81 -12.75
CA VAL A 142 1.69 -4.56 -13.43
C VAL A 142 3.19 -4.29 -13.26
N PRO A 143 3.91 -3.84 -14.29
CA PRO A 143 5.28 -3.37 -14.15
C PRO A 143 5.41 -2.31 -13.05
N GLY A 144 6.59 -2.17 -12.44
CA GLY A 144 6.84 -1.18 -11.40
C GLY A 144 6.66 -1.70 -9.98
N GLY A 145 6.99 -0.84 -9.02
CA GLY A 145 7.05 -1.17 -7.60
C GLY A 145 5.72 -1.00 -6.87
N HIS A 146 5.81 -0.57 -5.61
CA HIS A 146 4.64 -0.33 -4.76
C HIS A 146 3.69 0.74 -5.31
N PHE A 147 4.25 1.68 -6.07
CA PHE A 147 3.51 2.76 -6.71
C PHE A 147 3.24 2.46 -8.19
N MET A 148 3.09 1.19 -8.60
CA MET A 148 2.93 0.81 -10.01
C MET A 148 1.82 1.58 -10.76
N HIS A 149 0.76 2.00 -10.07
CA HIS A 149 -0.32 2.83 -10.62
C HIS A 149 0.11 4.28 -10.94
N ARG A 150 1.14 4.81 -10.28
CA ARG A 150 1.80 6.09 -10.59
C ARG A 150 2.93 5.91 -11.59
N GLU A 151 3.63 4.79 -11.53
CA GLU A 151 4.76 4.46 -12.41
C GLU A 151 4.31 4.15 -13.84
N HIS A 152 3.17 3.47 -13.98
CA HIS A 152 2.58 3.07 -15.25
C HIS A 152 1.07 3.38 -15.28
N PRO A 153 0.69 4.67 -15.27
CA PRO A 153 -0.70 5.07 -15.09
C PRO A 153 -1.61 4.61 -16.25
N GLU A 154 -1.12 4.59 -17.49
CA GLU A 154 -1.89 4.14 -18.65
C GLU A 154 -2.18 2.64 -18.57
N VAL A 155 -1.17 1.84 -18.23
CA VAL A 155 -1.32 0.38 -18.05
C VAL A 155 -2.28 0.09 -16.91
N PHE A 156 -2.12 0.76 -15.77
CA PHE A 156 -3.00 0.59 -14.63
C PHE A 156 -4.45 0.96 -14.97
N ALA A 157 -4.68 2.12 -15.60
CA ALA A 157 -6.01 2.58 -15.98
C ALA A 157 -6.68 1.64 -17.00
N GLU A 158 -5.96 1.20 -18.04
CA GLU A 158 -6.45 0.23 -19.01
C GLU A 158 -6.93 -1.06 -18.33
N ARG A 159 -6.15 -1.55 -17.35
CA ARG A 159 -6.46 -2.77 -16.61
C ARG A 159 -7.65 -2.60 -15.69
N VAL A 160 -7.76 -1.48 -14.98
CA VAL A 160 -8.93 -1.16 -14.14
C VAL A 160 -10.21 -1.13 -14.97
N LEU A 161 -10.18 -0.49 -16.14
CA LEU A 161 -11.35 -0.35 -17.02
C LEU A 161 -11.89 -1.69 -17.56
N ARG A 162 -11.09 -2.77 -17.56
CA ARG A 162 -11.57 -4.12 -17.95
C ARG A 162 -12.44 -4.78 -16.88
N HIS A 163 -12.52 -4.21 -15.68
CA HIS A 163 -13.24 -4.76 -14.53
C HIS A 163 -14.34 -3.82 -14.00
N LEU A 164 -14.59 -2.71 -14.70
CA LEU A 164 -15.73 -1.79 -14.47
C LEU A 164 -16.83 -2.07 -15.49
#